data_AF-A0A9X0H0T3-F1
#
_entry.id   AF-A0A9X0H0T3-F1
#
_cell.length_a   1.000
_cell.length_b   1.000
_cell.length_c   1.000
_cell.angle_alpha   90.00
_cell.angle_beta   90.00
_cell.angle_gamma   90.00
#
_symmetry.space_group_name_H-M   'P 1'
#
loop_
_entity.id
_entity.type
_entity.pdbx_description
1 polymer ?
#
loop_
_entity_poly.entity_id
_entity_poly.type
_entity_poly.pdbx_seq_one_letter_code
_entity_poly.pdbx_strand_id
1 'polypeptide(L)'
;MTLLSLFTQARTFLKHRPYPVLLMAATPGSSFAALPGAQAPTRGTGTSFLQTFQNYAFDGFTLLGLCLCAFGIILVGRHALGVYHEIHMGKAKWADLGSTA
;
A
#
# COMPACT_ATOMS: atom_id res chain seq x y z
N MET A 1 -36.28 -61.34 6.96
CA MET A 1 -35.70 -60.05 7.37
C MET A 1 -36.84 -59.09 7.66
N THR A 2 -37.04 -58.71 8.92
CA THR A 2 -38.29 -58.11 9.41
C THR A 2 -38.38 -56.61 9.11
N LEU A 3 -39.54 -56.14 8.63
CA LEU A 3 -39.84 -54.72 8.36
C LEU A 3 -39.52 -53.78 9.54
N LEU A 4 -39.53 -54.29 10.78
CA LEU A 4 -39.11 -53.54 11.96
C LEU A 4 -37.66 -53.01 11.87
N SER A 5 -36.72 -53.74 11.25
CA SER A 5 -35.32 -53.31 11.18
C SER A 5 -35.14 -52.12 10.23
N LEU A 6 -35.95 -52.05 9.16
CA LEU A 6 -35.97 -50.93 8.21
C LEU A 6 -36.43 -49.62 8.87
N PHE A 7 -37.50 -49.66 9.69
CA PHE A 7 -37.96 -48.48 10.42
C PHE A 7 -37.00 -48.06 11.53
N THR A 8 -36.31 -49.01 12.16
CA THR A 8 -35.31 -48.72 13.19
C THR A 8 -34.05 -48.09 12.58
N GLN A 9 -33.67 -48.52 11.37
CA GLN A 9 -32.55 -48.00 10.57
C GLN A 9 -32.83 -46.59 10.02
N ALA A 10 -34.05 -46.33 9.52
CA ALA A 10 -34.45 -44.98 9.09
C ALA A 10 -34.40 -43.95 10.23
N ARG A 11 -34.75 -44.35 11.47
CA ARG A 11 -34.67 -43.49 12.65
C ARG A 11 -33.23 -43.21 13.10
N THR A 12 -32.30 -44.13 12.86
CA THR A 12 -30.88 -43.92 13.20
C THR A 12 -30.26 -42.87 12.27
N PHE A 13 -30.61 -42.87 10.98
CA PHE A 13 -30.16 -41.85 10.02
C PHE A 13 -30.59 -40.42 10.39
N LEU A 14 -31.83 -40.21 10.86
CA LEU A 14 -32.28 -38.88 11.32
C LEU A 14 -31.68 -38.45 12.66
N LYS A 15 -31.18 -39.39 13.49
CA LYS A 15 -30.58 -39.09 14.80
C LYS A 15 -29.11 -38.64 14.69
N HIS A 16 -28.45 -38.91 13.57
CA HIS A 16 -27.13 -38.36 13.26
C HIS A 16 -27.27 -36.90 12.84
N ARG A 17 -27.48 -36.04 13.84
CA ARG A 17 -27.57 -34.57 13.72
C ARG A 17 -26.34 -34.08 12.94
N PRO A 18 -26.48 -33.59 11.70
CA PRO A 18 -25.35 -33.29 10.82
C PRO A 18 -24.68 -31.95 11.17
N TYR A 19 -24.63 -31.61 12.47
CA TYR A 19 -23.97 -30.41 12.95
C TYR A 19 -22.47 -30.34 12.72
N PRO A 20 -21.67 -31.43 12.80
CA PRO A 20 -20.24 -31.28 12.57
C PRO A 20 -19.94 -30.94 11.10
N VAL A 21 -20.73 -31.46 10.17
CA VAL A 21 -20.61 -31.15 8.73
C VAL A 21 -21.04 -29.71 8.44
N LEU A 22 -22.13 -29.25 9.06
CA LEU A 22 -22.59 -27.86 8.92
C LEU A 22 -21.58 -26.86 9.53
N LEU A 23 -20.93 -27.22 10.65
CA LEU A 23 -19.88 -26.39 11.26
C LEU A 23 -18.62 -26.31 10.39
N MET A 24 -18.20 -27.42 9.78
CA MET A 24 -17.06 -27.42 8.85
C MET A 24 -17.36 -26.69 7.54
N ALA A 25 -18.61 -26.65 7.09
CA ALA A 25 -19.02 -25.85 5.93
C ALA A 25 -19.12 -24.35 6.26
N ALA A 26 -19.34 -23.99 7.53
CA ALA A 26 -19.45 -22.62 8.00
C ALA A 26 -18.11 -21.99 8.41
N THR A 27 -17.01 -22.75 8.45
CA THR A 27 -15.68 -22.15 8.64
C THR A 27 -15.34 -21.32 7.39
N PRO A 28 -15.06 -20.02 7.53
CA PRO A 28 -14.64 -19.21 6.39
C PRO A 28 -13.39 -19.85 5.79
N GLY A 29 -13.49 -20.26 4.53
CA GLY A 29 -12.35 -20.79 3.80
C GLY A 29 -11.25 -19.73 3.69
N SER A 30 -9.99 -20.16 3.65
CA SER A 30 -8.86 -19.28 3.38
C SER A 30 -9.06 -18.61 2.02
N SER A 31 -9.43 -17.33 2.02
CA SER A 31 -9.50 -16.50 0.82
C SER A 31 -8.09 -16.09 0.45
N PHE A 32 -7.49 -16.79 -0.52
CA PHE A 32 -6.26 -16.36 -1.16
C PHE A 32 -6.63 -15.30 -2.19
N ALA A 33 -6.67 -14.04 -1.76
CA ALA A 33 -6.72 -12.95 -2.71
C ALA A 33 -5.42 -12.95 -3.53
N ALA A 34 -5.54 -12.84 -4.85
CA ALA A 34 -4.42 -12.65 -5.76
C ALA A 34 -3.87 -11.22 -5.60
N LEU A 35 -3.37 -10.89 -4.41
CA LEU A 35 -2.72 -9.62 -4.16
C LEU A 35 -1.36 -9.62 -4.87
N PRO A 36 -1.00 -8.54 -5.57
CA PRO A 36 0.36 -8.34 -6.05
C PRO A 36 1.36 -8.54 -4.89
N GLY A 37 2.43 -9.27 -5.14
CA GLY A 37 3.49 -9.46 -4.16
C GLY A 37 4.12 -8.11 -3.76
N ALA A 38 4.59 -8.02 -2.52
CA ALA A 38 5.33 -6.84 -2.08
C ALA A 38 6.58 -6.66 -2.96
N GLN A 39 6.75 -5.46 -3.51
CA GLN A 39 7.89 -5.15 -4.35
C GLN A 39 9.17 -5.15 -3.51
N ALA A 40 10.15 -5.95 -3.91
CA ALA A 40 11.42 -6.01 -3.20
C ALA A 40 12.12 -4.64 -3.19
N PRO A 41 12.86 -4.30 -2.12
CA PRO A 41 13.64 -3.06 -2.09
C PRO A 41 14.70 -3.11 -3.19
N THR A 42 15.08 -1.95 -3.71
CA THR A 42 15.97 -1.79 -4.88
C THR A 42 17.33 -2.45 -4.67
N ARG A 43 17.75 -2.57 -3.40
CA ARG A 43 19.01 -3.18 -2.97
C ARG A 43 18.88 -4.63 -2.51
N GLY A 44 17.72 -5.25 -2.70
CA GLY A 44 17.39 -6.59 -2.23
C GLY A 44 17.08 -6.65 -0.73
N THR A 45 16.45 -7.75 -0.28
CA THR A 45 15.98 -7.90 1.11
C THR A 45 17.13 -8.11 2.12
N GLY A 46 18.32 -8.49 1.67
CA GLY A 46 19.44 -8.80 2.56
C GLY A 46 19.27 -10.13 3.30
N THR A 47 20.12 -10.37 4.30
CA THR A 47 20.15 -11.64 5.06
C THR A 47 19.40 -11.59 6.39
N SER A 48 19.04 -10.38 6.86
CA SER A 48 18.32 -10.18 8.12
C SER A 48 17.15 -9.21 7.94
N PHE A 49 16.12 -9.34 8.79
CA PHE A 49 14.96 -8.44 8.77
C PHE A 49 15.31 -6.97 8.97
N LEU A 50 16.31 -6.69 9.82
CA LEU A 50 16.76 -5.31 10.05
C LEU A 50 17.37 -4.71 8.77
N GLN A 51 18.13 -5.52 8.02
CA GLN A 51 18.69 -5.09 6.74
C GLN A 51 17.59 -4.84 5.70
N THR A 52 16.53 -5.66 5.67
CA THR A 52 15.37 -5.42 4.80
C THR A 52 14.73 -4.06 5.10
N PHE A 53 14.51 -3.75 6.38
CA PHE A 53 13.94 -2.45 6.79
C PHE A 53 14.84 -1.28 6.41
N GLN A 54 16.15 -1.39 6.63
CA GLN A 54 17.12 -0.38 6.24
C GLN A 54 17.11 -0.12 4.72
N ASN A 55 16.99 -1.18 3.92
CA ASN A 55 16.94 -1.04 2.47
C ASN A 55 15.66 -0.36 1.98
N TYR A 56 14.50 -0.65 2.58
CA TYR A 56 13.28 0.13 2.32
C TYR A 56 13.39 1.58 2.77
N ALA A 57 13.98 1.83 3.94
CA ALA A 57 14.19 3.19 4.43
C ALA A 57 15.09 3.99 3.48
N PHE A 58 16.15 3.38 2.96
CA PHE A 58 17.03 4.00 1.97
C PHE A 58 16.26 4.43 0.71
N ASP A 59 15.42 3.54 0.17
CA ASP A 59 14.62 3.83 -1.01
C ASP A 59 13.64 5.00 -0.71
N GLY A 60 13.02 4.99 0.48
CA GLY A 60 12.16 6.08 0.95
C GLY A 60 12.87 7.43 1.02
N PHE A 61 14.05 7.50 1.64
CA PHE A 61 14.82 8.75 1.73
C PHE A 61 15.34 9.22 0.37
N THR A 62 15.66 8.30 -0.54
CA THR A 62 16.06 8.65 -1.91
C THR A 62 14.93 9.35 -2.65
N LEU A 63 13.71 8.81 -2.57
CA LEU A 63 12.52 9.44 -3.16
C LEU A 63 12.20 10.79 -2.49
N LEU A 64 12.32 10.87 -1.17
CA LEU A 64 12.15 12.13 -0.43
C LEU A 64 13.16 13.18 -0.91
N GLY A 65 14.43 12.81 -1.06
CA GLY A 65 15.48 13.69 -1.57
C GLY A 65 15.14 14.24 -2.96
N LEU A 66 14.64 13.38 -3.86
CA LEU A 66 14.20 13.80 -5.19
C LEU A 66 13.04 14.82 -5.12
N CYS A 67 12.05 14.57 -4.27
CA CYS A 67 10.95 15.51 -4.04
C CYS A 67 11.45 16.86 -3.50
N LEU A 68 12.43 16.85 -2.59
CA LEU A 68 13.01 18.06 -2.02
C LEU A 68 13.76 18.88 -3.07
N CYS A 69 14.55 18.23 -3.95
CA CYS A 69 15.19 18.87 -5.08
C CYS A 69 14.16 19.52 -6.03
N ALA A 70 13.11 18.79 -6.39
CA ALA A 70 12.03 19.30 -7.23
C ALA A 70 11.34 20.52 -6.58
N PHE A 71 11.07 20.44 -5.28
CA PHE A 71 10.49 21.54 -4.53
C PHE A 71 11.37 22.79 -4.52
N GLY A 72 12.70 22.63 -4.37
CA GLY A 72 13.65 23.74 -4.45
C GLY A 72 13.60 24.49 -5.79
N ILE A 73 13.53 23.75 -6.90
CA ILE A 73 13.39 24.35 -8.25
C ILE A 73 12.07 25.12 -8.37
N ILE A 74 10.97 24.55 -7.87
CA ILE A 74 9.65 25.22 -7.88
C ILE A 74 9.68 26.49 -7.05
N LEU A 75 10.31 26.48 -5.86
CA LEU A 75 10.42 27.67 -5.01
C LEU A 75 11.20 28.80 -5.70
N VAL A 76 12.33 28.50 -6.32
CA VAL A 76 13.12 29.48 -7.10
C VAL A 76 12.27 30.05 -8.23
N GLY A 77 11.57 29.20 -8.99
CA GLY A 77 10.68 29.63 -10.06
C GLY A 77 9.55 30.55 -9.56
N ARG A 78 8.92 30.21 -8.43
CA ARG A 78 7.88 31.06 -7.80
C ARG A 78 8.44 32.42 -7.40
N HIS A 79 9.67 32.48 -6.89
CA HIS A 79 10.32 33.74 -6.52
C HIS A 79 10.61 34.61 -7.76
N ALA A 80 11.14 34.00 -8.82
CA ALA A 80 11.42 34.69 -10.08
C ALA A 80 10.13 35.23 -10.73
N LEU A 81 9.04 34.45 -10.71
CA LEU A 81 7.73 34.90 -11.21
C LEU A 81 7.15 36.07 -10.40
N GLY A 82 7.39 36.11 -9.09
CA GLY A 82 6.99 37.23 -8.24
C GLY A 82 7.65 38.54 -8.66
N VAL A 83 8.98 38.54 -8.78
CA VAL A 83 9.73 39.74 -9.23
C VAL A 83 9.39 40.11 -10.68
N TYR A 84 9.15 39.12 -11.56
CA TYR A 84 8.70 39.38 -12.92
C TYR A 84 7.35 40.11 -12.96
N HIS A 85 6.41 39.73 -12.10
CA HIS A 85 5.13 40.42 -11.98
C HIS A 85 5.32 41.87 -11.57
N GLU A 86 6.22 42.16 -10.63
CA GLU A 86 6.53 43.53 -10.20
C GLU A 86 7.15 44.38 -11.32
N ILE A 87 8.00 43.79 -12.16
CA ILE A 87 8.54 44.45 -13.36
C ILE A 87 7.42 44.82 -14.33
N HIS A 88 6.48 43.90 -14.56
CA HIS A 88 5.31 44.17 -15.42
C HIS A 88 4.41 45.29 -14.89
N MET A 89 4.38 45.47 -13.57
CA MET A 89 3.68 46.57 -12.89
C MET A 89 4.52 47.86 -12.80
N GLY A 90 5.73 47.87 -13.37
CA GLY A 90 6.66 49.01 -13.34
C GLY A 90 7.27 49.30 -11.96
N LYS A 91 7.16 48.37 -11.01
CA LYS A 91 7.63 48.53 -9.62
C LYS A 91 9.05 48.03 -9.38
N ALA A 92 9.58 47.19 -10.27
CA ALA A 92 10.93 46.62 -10.20
C ALA A 92 11.64 46.71 -11.56
N LYS A 93 12.95 46.54 -11.57
CA LYS A 93 13.79 46.53 -12.78
C LYS A 93 14.24 45.11 -13.12
N TRP A 94 14.58 44.89 -14.39
CA TRP A 94 15.15 43.62 -14.85
C TRP A 94 16.44 43.20 -14.14
N ALA A 95 17.21 44.17 -13.62
CA ALA A 95 18.38 43.89 -12.79
C ALA A 95 18.03 43.20 -11.46
N ASP A 96 16.82 43.42 -10.94
CA ASP A 96 16.38 42.92 -9.63
C ASP A 96 15.98 41.44 -9.69
N LEU A 97 15.75 40.87 -10.89
CA LEU A 97 15.46 39.44 -11.06
C LEU A 97 16.63 38.52 -10.71
N GLY A 98 17.85 38.97 -11.01
CA GLY A 98 19.09 38.24 -10.72
C GLY A 98 19.79 38.70 -9.44
N SER A 99 19.25 39.71 -8.78
CA SER A 99 19.76 40.20 -7.50
C SER A 99 19.50 39.13 -6.43
N THR A 100 20.58 38.58 -5.88
CA THR A 100 20.53 37.65 -4.76
C THR A 100 20.84 38.42 -3.48
N ALA A 101 19.93 39.33 -3.11
CA ALA A 101 20.08 40.31 -2.03
C ALA A 101 21.23 41.33 -2.21
#